data_AF-A0A2H3D073-F1
#
_entry.id   AF-A0A2H3D073-F1
#
_cell.length_a   1.000
_cell.length_b   1.000
_cell.length_c   1.000
_cell.angle_alpha   90.00
_cell.angle_beta   90.00
_cell.angle_gamma   90.00
#
_symmetry.space_group_name_H-M   'P 1'
#
loop_
_entity.id
_entity.type
_entity.pdbx_description
1 polymer ?
#
loop_
_entity_poly.entity_id
_entity_poly.type
_entity_poly.pdbx_seq_one_letter_code
_entity_poly.pdbx_strand_id
1 'polypeptide(L)'
;LHIINDKIFCHKILCINYTTYNVHWNQDSNNPRTRSDVIVLANETNTDCIHPYWYARVIGIFHANVCYNDPDSAMEDMHHFKIDFLWVHWYGFDGKHKLGFKAKHPHWVGFVDGSDQEAFGFISPADVI
;
A
#
# COMPACT_ATOMS: atom_id res chain seq x y z
N LEU A 1 -0.62 22.25 -1.38
CA LEU A 1 -1.58 21.12 -1.42
C LEU A 1 -2.58 21.33 -0.30
N HIS A 2 -3.88 21.39 -0.60
CA HIS A 2 -4.94 21.54 0.39
C HIS A 2 -5.97 20.42 0.22
N ILE A 3 -6.50 19.91 1.33
CA ILE A 3 -7.61 18.96 1.32
C ILE A 3 -8.90 19.75 1.17
N ILE A 4 -9.69 19.40 0.16
CA ILE A 4 -10.95 20.08 -0.13
C ILE A 4 -11.94 19.76 1.00
N ASN A 5 -12.46 20.81 1.64
CA ASN A 5 -13.41 20.75 2.76
C ASN A 5 -12.89 20.02 4.01
N ASP A 6 -11.58 19.82 4.16
CA ASP A 6 -10.97 19.07 5.27
C ASP A 6 -11.60 17.67 5.47
N LYS A 7 -12.02 17.03 4.37
CA LYS A 7 -12.73 15.75 4.38
C LYS A 7 -11.90 14.63 3.81
N ILE A 8 -11.85 13.53 4.56
CA ILE A 8 -11.36 12.23 4.12
C ILE A 8 -12.54 11.26 4.12
N PHE A 9 -12.64 10.47 3.06
CA PHE A 9 -13.70 9.49 2.89
C PHE A 9 -13.14 8.09 3.10
N CYS A 10 -13.90 7.24 3.78
CA CYS A 10 -13.55 5.84 4.04
C CYS A 10 -14.33 4.90 3.12
N HIS A 11 -13.67 3.88 2.58
CA HIS A 11 -14.25 2.87 1.70
C HIS A 11 -14.18 1.48 2.34
N LYS A 12 -15.15 0.64 1.97
CA LYS A 12 -15.25 -0.73 2.48
C LYS A 12 -14.47 -1.74 1.63
N ILE A 13 -14.39 -1.52 0.33
CA ILE A 13 -13.82 -2.46 -0.64
C ILE A 13 -12.86 -1.68 -1.53
N LEU A 14 -11.67 -2.24 -1.72
CA LEU A 14 -10.70 -1.79 -2.70
C LEU A 14 -10.79 -2.72 -3.89
N CYS A 15 -10.89 -2.17 -5.10
CA CYS A 15 -10.90 -2.98 -6.30
C CYS A 15 -9.67 -2.65 -7.16
N ILE A 16 -8.79 -3.62 -7.36
CA ILE A 16 -7.53 -3.48 -8.11
C ILE A 16 -7.70 -4.18 -9.45
N ASN A 17 -7.46 -3.45 -10.53
CA ASN A 17 -7.49 -4.01 -11.88
C ASN A 17 -6.13 -4.64 -12.19
N TYR A 18 -6.15 -5.82 -12.79
CA TYR A 18 -4.94 -6.50 -13.26
C TYR A 18 -5.17 -7.14 -14.63
N THR A 19 -4.09 -7.23 -15.39
CA THR A 19 -4.12 -7.86 -16.71
C THR A 19 -3.75 -9.32 -16.58
N THR A 20 -4.66 -10.20 -16.94
CA THR A 20 -4.40 -11.64 -17.01
C THR A 20 -3.46 -11.98 -18.17
N TYR A 21 -2.85 -13.17 -18.13
CA TYR A 21 -1.93 -13.66 -19.18
C TYR A 21 -2.53 -13.58 -20.61
N ASN A 22 -3.85 -13.77 -20.73
CA ASN A 22 -4.55 -13.68 -22.01
C ASN A 22 -4.89 -12.23 -22.42
N VAL A 23 -4.25 -11.22 -21.82
CA VAL A 23 -4.50 -9.78 -22.06
C VAL A 23 -5.95 -9.37 -21.74
N HIS A 24 -6.66 -10.16 -20.92
CA HIS A 24 -7.98 -9.80 -20.43
C HIS A 24 -7.84 -8.99 -19.14
N TRP A 25 -8.64 -7.93 -19.03
CA TRP A 25 -8.73 -7.14 -17.82
C TRP A 25 -9.60 -7.89 -16.82
N ASN A 26 -9.07 -8.12 -15.62
CA ASN A 26 -9.81 -8.65 -14.51
C ASN A 26 -9.60 -7.77 -13.27
N GLN A 27 -10.36 -8.02 -12.22
CA GLN A 27 -10.37 -7.18 -11.02
C GLN A 27 -10.36 -8.06 -9.78
N ASP A 28 -9.47 -7.76 -8.83
CA ASP A 28 -9.55 -8.33 -7.49
C ASP A 28 -10.20 -7.35 -6.53
N SER A 29 -10.96 -7.88 -5.58
CA SER A 29 -11.66 -7.13 -4.55
C SER A 29 -11.04 -7.42 -3.18
N ASN A 30 -10.27 -6.46 -2.68
CA ASN A 30 -9.71 -6.51 -1.35
C ASN A 30 -10.71 -5.92 -0.34
N ASN A 31 -11.02 -6.69 0.70
CA ASN A 31 -11.92 -6.28 1.76
C ASN A 31 -11.15 -6.38 3.08
N PRO A 32 -10.87 -5.26 3.75
CA PRO A 32 -10.13 -5.24 5.02
C PRO A 32 -10.70 -6.16 6.10
N ARG A 33 -11.98 -6.55 6.01
CA ARG A 33 -12.63 -7.47 6.95
C ARG A 33 -12.38 -8.95 6.68
N THR A 34 -12.15 -9.34 5.43
CA THR A 34 -12.11 -10.77 5.03
C THR A 34 -10.85 -11.18 4.29
N ARG A 35 -10.23 -10.26 3.54
CA ARG A 35 -9.03 -10.48 2.73
C ARG A 35 -8.22 -9.19 2.71
N SER A 36 -7.50 -8.92 3.80
CA SER A 36 -6.87 -7.62 4.07
C SER A 36 -5.38 -7.57 3.74
N ASP A 37 -4.76 -8.72 3.51
CA ASP A 37 -3.31 -8.79 3.32
C ASP A 37 -2.94 -8.41 1.87
N VAL A 38 -1.90 -7.58 1.73
CA VAL A 38 -1.41 -7.04 0.47
C VAL A 38 0.10 -7.18 0.37
N ILE A 39 0.60 -7.19 -0.86
CA ILE A 39 2.01 -7.28 -1.19
C ILE A 39 2.41 -6.01 -1.93
N VAL A 40 3.56 -5.44 -1.58
CA VAL A 40 4.12 -4.22 -2.19
C VAL A 40 5.58 -4.50 -2.56
N LEU A 41 6.07 -3.88 -3.64
CA LEU A 41 7.49 -3.95 -3.99
C LEU A 41 8.33 -3.29 -2.89
N ALA A 42 9.35 -4.00 -2.42
CA ALA A 42 10.34 -3.41 -1.53
C ALA A 42 11.21 -2.41 -2.32
N ASN A 43 11.57 -1.29 -1.72
CA ASN A 43 12.43 -0.31 -2.38
C ASN A 43 13.83 -0.91 -2.64
N GLU A 44 14.32 -0.82 -3.88
CA GLU A 44 15.56 -1.45 -4.36
C GLU A 44 16.84 -0.90 -3.69
N THR A 45 16.74 0.22 -2.97
CA THR A 45 17.91 0.89 -2.37
C THR A 45 18.45 0.19 -1.11
N ASN A 46 17.68 -0.69 -0.48
CA ASN A 46 18.17 -1.49 0.65
C ASN A 46 18.84 -2.75 0.13
N THR A 47 20.16 -2.66 -0.11
CA THR A 47 21.00 -3.78 -0.57
C THR A 47 20.99 -4.97 0.41
N ASP A 48 20.56 -4.76 1.65
CA ASP A 48 20.43 -5.78 2.70
C ASP A 48 19.05 -6.46 2.77
N CYS A 49 18.07 -6.04 1.95
CA CYS A 49 16.76 -6.71 1.91
C CYS A 49 16.87 -8.06 1.20
N ILE A 50 16.84 -9.14 1.99
CA ILE A 50 16.87 -10.55 1.54
C ILE A 50 15.67 -10.87 0.62
N HIS A 51 14.61 -10.07 0.63
CA HIS A 51 13.36 -10.32 -0.08
C HIS A 51 12.87 -9.08 -0.86
N PRO A 52 12.45 -9.22 -2.13
CA PRO A 52 12.06 -8.08 -3.00
C PRO A 52 10.65 -7.53 -2.73
N TYR A 53 9.93 -8.09 -1.77
CA TYR A 53 8.56 -7.70 -1.45
C TYR A 53 8.39 -7.41 0.04
N TRP A 54 7.54 -6.43 0.32
CA TRP A 54 6.98 -6.16 1.64
C TRP A 54 5.54 -6.66 1.72
N TYR A 55 5.15 -7.01 2.92
CA TYR A 55 3.82 -7.51 3.22
C TYR A 55 3.16 -6.57 4.20
N ALA A 56 1.89 -6.29 4.00
CA ALA A 56 1.12 -5.47 4.93
C ALA A 56 -0.32 -5.96 5.04
N ARG A 57 -0.99 -5.62 6.14
CA ARG A 57 -2.42 -5.79 6.34
C ARG A 57 -3.11 -4.45 6.21
N VAL A 58 -4.03 -4.31 5.26
CA VAL A 58 -4.88 -3.13 5.10
C VAL A 58 -5.85 -3.04 6.28
N ILE A 59 -5.79 -1.92 6.99
CA ILE A 59 -6.67 -1.58 8.10
C ILE A 59 -7.83 -0.71 7.60
N GLY A 60 -7.53 0.23 6.70
CA GLY A 60 -8.52 1.15 6.14
C GLY A 60 -8.17 1.61 4.73
N ILE A 61 -9.21 1.86 3.95
CA ILE A 61 -9.11 2.35 2.57
C ILE A 61 -9.70 3.76 2.56
N PHE A 62 -8.94 4.72 2.07
CA PHE A 62 -9.34 6.13 2.12
C PHE A 62 -9.14 6.83 0.79
N HIS A 63 -9.88 7.91 0.60
CA HIS A 63 -9.54 8.91 -0.40
C HIS A 63 -9.77 10.33 0.12
N ALA A 64 -9.01 11.26 -0.42
CA ALA A 64 -9.20 12.69 -0.20
C ALA A 64 -9.24 13.41 -1.55
N ASN A 65 -10.14 14.38 -1.67
CA ASN A 65 -10.11 15.32 -2.78
C ASN A 65 -9.15 16.44 -2.39
N VAL A 66 -8.15 16.69 -3.22
CA VAL A 66 -7.12 17.69 -2.96
C VAL A 66 -7.06 18.70 -4.08
N CYS A 67 -6.60 19.90 -3.75
CA CYS A 67 -6.24 20.91 -4.69
C CYS A 67 -4.78 21.33 -4.50
N TYR A 68 -4.07 21.49 -5.61
CA TYR A 68 -2.70 21.96 -5.63
C TYR A 68 -2.64 23.25 -6.46
N ASN A 69 -2.03 24.28 -5.87
CA ASN A 69 -1.69 25.50 -6.58
C ASN A 69 -0.23 25.34 -6.99
N ASP A 70 0.02 25.31 -8.29
CA ASP A 70 1.37 25.32 -8.81
C ASP A 70 1.96 26.72 -8.62
N PRO A 71 3.06 26.89 -7.85
CA PRO A 71 3.67 28.19 -7.64
C PRO A 71 4.19 28.84 -8.92
N ASP A 72 4.46 28.07 -9.98
CA ASP A 72 4.94 28.57 -11.27
C ASP A 72 3.83 28.77 -12.33
N SER A 73 2.58 28.34 -12.06
CA SER A 73 1.46 28.60 -12.95
C SER A 73 0.74 29.90 -12.60
N ALA A 74 0.13 30.54 -13.59
CA ALA A 74 -0.77 31.66 -13.35
C ALA A 74 -1.85 31.21 -12.35
N MET A 75 -2.24 32.11 -11.42
CA MET A 75 -3.17 31.83 -10.30
C MET A 75 -4.51 31.18 -10.67
N GLU A 76 -4.84 31.04 -11.95
CA GLU A 76 -6.08 30.45 -12.47
C GLU A 76 -6.03 28.92 -12.59
N ASP A 77 -4.86 28.28 -12.53
CA ASP A 77 -4.73 26.82 -12.71
C ASP A 77 -4.69 26.05 -11.39
N MET A 78 -5.78 26.14 -10.63
CA MET A 78 -5.98 25.31 -9.44
C MET A 78 -6.26 23.87 -9.88
N HIS A 79 -5.31 22.95 -9.67
CA HIS A 79 -5.46 21.55 -10.05
C HIS A 79 -6.21 20.76 -8.98
N HIS A 80 -7.43 20.32 -9.30
CA HIS A 80 -8.24 19.46 -8.44
C HIS A 80 -8.06 18.00 -8.83
N PHE A 81 -7.69 17.15 -7.89
CA PHE A 81 -7.57 15.70 -8.13
C PHE A 81 -7.88 14.88 -6.87
N LYS A 82 -8.11 13.60 -7.07
CA LYS A 82 -8.40 12.63 -6.00
C LYS A 82 -7.14 11.84 -5.70
N ILE A 83 -6.79 11.71 -4.42
CA ILE A 83 -5.75 10.80 -3.95
C ILE A 83 -6.43 9.65 -3.20
N ASP A 84 -6.19 8.42 -3.66
CA ASP A 84 -6.55 7.20 -2.96
C ASP A 84 -5.32 6.71 -2.16
N PHE A 85 -5.52 6.29 -0.91
CA PHE A 85 -4.43 5.78 -0.06
C PHE A 85 -4.96 4.73 0.92
N LEU A 86 -4.11 3.76 1.25
CA LEU A 86 -4.42 2.67 2.17
C LEU A 86 -3.65 2.88 3.46
N TRP A 87 -4.32 2.71 4.60
CA TRP A 87 -3.65 2.62 5.90
C TRP A 87 -3.39 1.16 6.23
N VAL A 88 -2.13 0.82 6.50
CA VAL A 88 -1.68 -0.57 6.65
C VAL A 88 -0.90 -0.81 7.94
N HIS A 89 -0.92 -2.05 8.41
CA HIS A 89 -0.03 -2.60 9.44
C HIS A 89 1.01 -3.50 8.77
N TRP A 90 2.29 -3.17 8.90
CA TRP A 90 3.37 -3.90 8.27
C TRP A 90 3.64 -5.27 8.92
N TYR A 91 4.04 -6.22 8.09
CA TYR A 91 4.66 -7.45 8.55
C TYR A 91 6.19 -7.33 8.49
N GLY A 92 6.86 -7.77 9.54
CA GLY A 92 8.31 -7.92 9.62
C GLY A 92 8.75 -9.36 9.35
N PHE A 93 9.96 -9.52 8.82
CA PHE A 93 10.59 -10.82 8.66
C PHE A 93 11.27 -11.25 9.97
N ASP A 94 11.07 -12.49 10.38
CA ASP A 94 11.78 -13.04 11.52
C ASP A 94 13.18 -13.53 11.10
N GLY A 95 14.20 -12.75 11.46
CA GLY A 95 15.61 -13.07 11.18
C GLY A 95 16.18 -14.25 11.97
N LYS A 96 15.43 -14.81 12.93
CA LYS A 96 15.92 -15.91 13.80
C LYS A 96 15.84 -17.29 13.15
N HIS A 97 15.02 -17.45 12.10
CA HIS A 97 14.79 -18.74 11.45
C HIS A 97 15.56 -18.86 10.13
N LYS A 98 16.01 -20.08 9.79
CA LYS A 98 16.56 -20.35 8.45
C LYS A 98 15.42 -20.34 7.45
N LEU A 99 15.39 -19.35 6.56
CA LEU A 99 14.33 -19.16 5.56
C LEU A 99 14.82 -19.44 4.13
N GLY A 100 13.86 -19.55 3.22
CA GLY A 100 14.11 -19.58 1.77
C GLY A 100 14.28 -20.98 1.18
N PHE A 101 14.51 -21.03 -0.14
CA PHE A 101 14.54 -22.27 -0.91
C PHE A 101 15.51 -23.33 -0.36
N LYS A 102 16.65 -22.92 0.20
CA LYS A 102 17.62 -23.84 0.83
C LYS A 102 17.09 -24.51 2.09
N ALA A 103 16.27 -23.81 2.87
CA ALA A 103 15.63 -24.34 4.07
C ALA A 103 14.32 -25.08 3.75
N LYS A 104 13.81 -25.00 2.52
CA LYS A 104 12.49 -25.54 2.10
C LYS A 104 11.32 -25.04 2.97
N HIS A 105 11.48 -23.86 3.56
CA HIS A 105 10.46 -23.21 4.35
C HIS A 105 10.10 -21.85 3.71
N PRO A 106 8.80 -21.52 3.59
CA PRO A 106 8.36 -20.18 3.24
C PRO A 106 8.98 -19.14 4.17
N HIS A 107 9.10 -17.89 3.72
CA HIS A 107 9.50 -16.81 4.60
C HIS A 107 8.44 -16.62 5.69
N TRP A 108 8.84 -16.67 6.95
CA TRP A 108 7.94 -16.40 8.07
C TRP A 108 7.89 -14.90 8.28
N VAL A 109 6.66 -14.38 8.23
CA VAL A 109 6.36 -12.98 8.48
C VAL A 109 5.42 -12.87 9.66
N GLY A 110 5.65 -11.88 10.51
CA GLY A 110 4.84 -11.58 11.69
C GLY A 110 4.50 -10.11 11.74
N PHE A 111 3.49 -9.72 12.50
CA PHE A 111 3.18 -8.31 12.68
C PHE A 111 4.35 -7.59 13.35
N VAL A 112 4.71 -6.42 12.82
CA VAL A 112 5.54 -5.48 13.55
C VAL A 112 4.77 -5.05 14.80
N ASP A 113 5.45 -4.92 15.93
CA ASP A 113 4.79 -4.53 17.18
C ASP A 113 4.12 -3.16 17.02
N GLY A 114 2.85 -3.03 17.39
CA GLY A 114 2.10 -1.78 17.21
C GLY A 114 2.62 -0.59 18.04
N SER A 115 3.53 -0.83 18.99
CA SER A 115 4.26 0.22 19.70
C SER A 115 5.45 0.77 18.91
N ASP A 116 5.88 0.08 17.86
CA ASP A 116 6.90 0.57 16.94
C ASP A 116 6.33 1.71 16.09
N GLN A 117 7.12 2.77 15.93
CA GLN A 117 6.76 3.92 15.12
C GLN A 117 6.63 3.56 13.63
N GLU A 118 7.31 2.50 13.18
CA GLU A 118 7.28 2.03 11.81
C GLU A 118 6.25 0.90 11.57
N ALA A 119 5.44 0.55 12.58
CA ALA A 119 4.45 -0.53 12.45
C ALA A 119 3.34 -0.19 11.44
N PHE A 120 2.98 1.09 11.34
CA PHE A 120 1.88 1.54 10.51
C PHE A 120 2.38 2.44 9.38
N GLY A 121 1.72 2.35 8.23
CA GLY A 121 2.10 3.16 7.07
C GLY A 121 0.92 3.50 6.17
N PHE A 122 1.19 4.39 5.22
CA PHE A 122 0.29 4.68 4.11
C PHE A 122 0.93 4.22 2.80
N ILE A 123 0.15 3.55 1.96
CA ILE A 123 0.59 3.12 0.62
C ILE A 123 -0.43 3.55 -0.44
N SER A 124 0.04 3.74 -1.67
CA SER A 124 -0.86 3.91 -2.82
C SER A 124 -1.47 2.56 -3.18
N PRO A 125 -2.78 2.49 -3.49
CA PRO A 125 -3.37 1.28 -4.04
C PRO A 125 -2.73 0.82 -5.35
N ALA A 126 -2.04 1.72 -6.08
CA ALA A 126 -1.33 1.39 -7.31
C ALA A 126 -0.02 0.62 -7.07
N ASP A 127 0.52 0.65 -5.85
CA ASP A 127 1.76 -0.06 -5.49
C ASP A 127 1.48 -1.50 -5.00
N VAL A 128 0.20 -1.86 -4.87
CA VAL A 128 -0.24 -3.21 -4.48
C VAL A 128 -0.23 -4.14 -5.70
N ILE A 129 0.38 -5.31 -5.54
CA ILE A 129 0.50 -6.36 -6.57
C ILE A 129 -0.54 -7.46 -6.36
#